data_AF-A7RY16-F1
#
_entry.id   AF-A7RY16-F1
#
_cell.length_a   1.000
_cell.length_b   1.000
_cell.length_c   1.000
_cell.angle_alpha   90.00
_cell.angle_beta   90.00
_cell.angle_gamma   90.00
#
_symmetry.space_group_name_H-M   'P 1'
#
loop_
_entity.id
_entity.type
_entity.pdbx_description
1 polymer ?
#
loop_
_entity_poly.entity_id
_entity_poly.type
_entity_poly.pdbx_seq_one_letter_code
_entity_poly.pdbx_strand_id
1 'polypeptide(L)'
;MARAPVCRKEDCSPYDIGLVFDKIASYSPQDKLKFIENVWKPGELFDFPVSIENGKSRKFVLNWLKKYPWLAYSKYYNGVFCLACVCFGVQCGRNATTLEDISMNRHKHENTNWNPTSRQDAQSLLNAINFSFIVAIVIVRHILALTKRLTVKLQSKAMDILKAKEELALLISVLTEMSNDIDATHHELYQDAVTIARQVDVQPDMPRVAQRQTHRPNAPASNPEDY
;
A
#
# COMPACT_ATOMS: atom_id res chain seq x y z
N MET A 1 -20.04 6.14 18.36
CA MET A 1 -19.08 6.30 19.43
C MET A 1 -17.72 6.26 18.79
N ALA A 2 -17.48 7.32 18.02
CA ALA A 2 -16.13 7.79 17.80
C ALA A 2 -15.60 7.92 19.21
N ARG A 3 -14.43 7.33 19.48
CA ARG A 3 -13.81 7.46 20.80
C ARG A 3 -13.88 8.94 21.14
N ALA A 4 -14.56 9.25 22.25
CA ALA A 4 -14.63 10.63 22.70
C ALA A 4 -13.18 11.11 22.85
N PRO A 5 -12.88 12.34 22.42
CA PRO A 5 -11.54 12.87 22.60
C PRO A 5 -11.15 12.82 24.07
N VAL A 6 -9.93 12.37 24.34
CA VAL A 6 -9.41 12.17 25.71
C VAL A 6 -8.67 13.39 26.24
N CYS A 7 -8.35 14.36 25.38
CA CYS A 7 -7.74 15.62 25.74
C CYS A 7 -8.22 16.74 24.81
N ARG A 8 -7.87 18.00 25.14
CA ARG A 8 -8.27 19.14 24.32
C ARG A 8 -7.41 19.23 23.07
N LYS A 9 -7.92 19.92 22.04
CA LYS A 9 -7.21 20.06 20.75
C LYS A 9 -5.92 20.87 20.91
N GLU A 10 -5.94 21.84 21.81
CA GLU A 10 -4.80 22.75 22.08
C GLU A 10 -3.63 22.01 22.75
N ASP A 11 -3.91 20.89 23.44
CA ASP A 11 -2.90 20.07 24.11
C ASP A 11 -2.22 19.05 23.17
N CYS A 12 -2.62 19.03 21.89
CA CYS A 12 -2.15 18.10 20.87
C CYS A 12 -1.25 18.80 19.85
N SER A 13 -0.38 18.03 19.22
CA SER A 13 0.38 18.53 18.07
C SER A 13 -0.57 18.91 16.93
N PRO A 14 -0.32 20.01 16.18
CA PRO A 14 -1.06 20.30 14.96
C PRO A 14 -0.94 19.19 13.91
N TYR A 15 0.07 18.32 14.04
CA TYR A 15 0.27 17.13 13.21
C TYR A 15 -0.27 15.84 13.84
N ASP A 16 -1.13 15.93 14.86
CA ASP A 16 -1.85 14.76 15.39
C ASP A 16 -2.88 14.28 14.38
N ILE A 17 -2.81 12.99 14.01
CA ILE A 17 -3.67 12.40 12.98
C ILE A 17 -5.16 12.46 13.31
N GLY A 18 -5.52 12.48 14.60
CA GLY A 18 -6.90 12.64 15.04
C GLY A 18 -7.48 14.03 14.78
N LEU A 19 -6.65 15.07 14.72
CA LEU A 19 -7.11 16.44 14.46
C LEU A 19 -7.33 16.73 12.97
N VAL A 20 -6.65 16.00 12.10
CA VAL A 20 -6.69 16.22 10.65
C VAL A 20 -7.80 15.41 9.99
N PHE A 21 -8.33 14.38 10.66
CA PHE A 21 -9.36 13.49 10.13
C PHE A 21 -10.56 14.22 9.51
N ASP A 22 -11.09 15.27 10.15
CA ASP A 22 -12.26 16.01 9.65
C ASP A 22 -11.93 17.04 8.55
N LYS A 23 -10.64 17.35 8.35
CA LYS A 23 -10.17 18.39 7.42
C LYS A 23 -9.39 17.82 6.23
N ILE A 24 -8.99 16.55 6.29
CA ILE A 24 -8.09 15.92 5.31
C ILE A 24 -8.67 15.89 3.89
N ALA A 25 -10.01 15.92 3.76
CA ALA A 25 -10.69 15.97 2.48
C ALA A 25 -10.42 17.28 1.71
N SER A 26 -10.16 18.38 2.42
CA SER A 26 -9.85 19.68 1.79
C SER A 26 -8.36 19.87 1.50
N TYR A 27 -7.50 18.91 1.85
CA TYR A 27 -6.05 19.03 1.67
C TYR A 27 -5.66 18.76 0.22
N SER A 28 -4.75 19.56 -0.33
CA SER A 28 -4.10 19.26 -1.60
C SER A 28 -3.19 18.02 -1.47
N PRO A 29 -2.82 17.34 -2.57
CA PRO A 29 -1.84 16.25 -2.52
C PRO A 29 -0.52 16.64 -1.83
N GLN A 30 -0.07 17.88 -2.04
CA GLN A 30 1.14 18.43 -1.41
C GLN A 30 0.97 18.62 0.10
N ASP A 31 -0.18 19.10 0.55
CA ASP A 31 -0.48 19.24 1.98
C ASP A 31 -0.57 17.88 2.67
N LYS A 32 -1.12 16.87 1.97
CA LYS A 32 -1.15 15.49 2.48
C LYS A 32 0.25 14.91 2.64
N LEU A 33 1.13 15.12 1.66
CA LEU A 33 2.54 14.70 1.77
C LEU A 33 3.24 15.40 2.94
N LYS A 34 3.09 16.73 3.04
CA LYS A 34 3.64 17.51 4.15
C LYS A 34 3.13 17.02 5.50
N PHE A 35 1.86 16.65 5.61
CA PHE A 35 1.31 16.07 6.82
C PHE A 35 1.93 14.70 7.14
N ILE A 36 2.03 13.80 6.17
CA ILE A 36 2.59 12.45 6.35
C ILE A 36 4.05 12.52 6.85
N GLU A 37 4.85 13.41 6.27
CA GLU A 37 6.25 13.59 6.65
C GLU A 37 6.41 14.12 8.08
N ASN A 38 5.46 14.94 8.54
CA ASN A 38 5.52 15.63 9.83
C ASN A 38 4.56 15.04 10.87
N VAL A 39 3.94 13.88 10.59
CA VAL A 39 2.94 13.29 11.49
C VAL A 39 3.52 13.14 12.88
N TRP A 40 2.77 13.59 13.88
CA TRP A 40 3.23 13.55 15.25
C TRP A 40 3.43 12.10 15.71
N LYS A 41 4.54 11.87 16.42
CA LYS A 41 4.86 10.59 17.05
C LYS A 41 5.10 10.81 18.54
N PRO A 42 4.58 9.93 19.40
CA PRO A 42 4.89 9.95 20.83
C PRO A 42 6.39 9.71 21.06
N GLY A 43 6.97 10.42 22.02
CA GLY A 43 8.35 10.19 22.45
C GLY A 43 8.53 8.84 23.17
N GLU A 44 9.77 8.41 23.38
CA GLU A 44 10.06 7.10 23.99
C GLU A 44 9.56 6.99 25.45
N LEU A 45 9.47 8.13 26.15
CA LEU A 45 8.96 8.24 27.52
C LEU A 45 7.47 8.58 27.58
N PHE A 46 6.75 8.53 26.45
CA PHE A 46 5.33 8.85 26.43
C PHE A 46 4.53 7.78 27.18
N ASP A 47 3.76 8.20 28.18
CA ASP A 47 2.89 7.29 28.93
C ASP A 47 1.55 7.12 28.21
N PHE A 48 1.32 5.91 27.70
CA PHE A 48 0.11 5.58 26.96
C PHE A 48 -1.05 5.32 27.93
N PRO A 49 -2.19 6.03 27.78
CA PRO A 49 -3.34 5.83 28.65
C PRO A 49 -3.84 4.38 28.61
N VAL A 50 -4.21 3.87 29.77
CA VAL A 50 -4.78 2.53 29.92
C VAL A 50 -6.29 2.58 29.63
N SER A 51 -6.77 1.70 28.77
CA SER A 51 -8.19 1.42 28.57
C SER A 51 -8.56 0.07 29.17
N ILE A 52 -9.80 -0.05 29.67
CA ILE A 52 -10.38 -1.32 30.09
C ILE A 52 -11.22 -1.85 28.92
N GLU A 53 -10.82 -2.97 28.35
CA GLU A 53 -11.52 -3.62 27.24
C GLU A 53 -11.84 -5.06 27.64
N ASN A 54 -13.13 -5.41 27.68
CA ASN A 54 -13.61 -6.73 28.11
C ASN A 54 -13.04 -7.18 29.46
N GLY A 55 -13.01 -6.27 30.44
CA GLY A 55 -12.47 -6.53 31.78
C GLY A 55 -10.94 -6.68 31.85
N LYS A 56 -10.22 -6.45 30.74
CA LYS A 56 -8.76 -6.50 30.69
C LYS A 56 -8.20 -5.09 30.53
N SER A 57 -7.19 -4.78 31.34
CA SER A 57 -6.38 -3.57 31.19
C SER A 57 -5.50 -3.68 29.94
N ARG A 58 -5.63 -2.72 29.03
CA ARG A 58 -4.89 -2.63 27.76
C ARG A 58 -4.27 -1.25 27.64
N LYS A 59 -3.10 -1.17 27.03
CA LYS A 59 -2.47 0.10 26.60
C LYS A 59 -1.77 -0.10 25.27
N PHE A 60 -1.66 0.98 24.50
CA PHE A 60 -0.92 0.93 23.25
C PHE A 60 0.58 0.65 23.50
N VAL A 61 1.21 -0.08 22.58
CA VAL A 61 2.62 -0.47 22.67
C VAL A 61 3.42 0.31 21.63
N LEU A 62 4.32 1.18 22.08
CA LEU A 62 5.13 2.05 21.23
C LEU A 62 5.84 1.30 20.08
N ASN A 63 6.30 0.08 20.33
CA ASN A 63 7.02 -0.73 19.34
C ASN A 63 6.18 -1.04 18.09
N TRP A 64 4.85 -0.95 18.15
CA TRP A 64 4.00 -1.06 16.97
C TRP A 64 4.25 0.05 15.95
N LEU A 65 4.61 1.27 16.38
CA LEU A 65 4.98 2.35 15.45
C LEU A 65 6.32 2.09 14.75
N LYS A 66 7.23 1.33 15.39
CA LYS A 66 8.48 0.88 14.76
C LYS A 66 8.21 -0.23 13.74
N LYS A 67 7.34 -1.19 14.10
CA LYS A 67 6.99 -2.33 13.25
C LYS A 67 6.12 -1.95 12.04
N TYR A 68 5.26 -0.95 12.19
CA TYR A 68 4.29 -0.54 11.16
C TYR A 68 4.41 0.97 10.88
N PRO A 69 5.31 1.38 9.96
CA PRO A 69 5.57 2.79 9.67
C PRO A 69 4.37 3.58 9.14
N TRP A 70 3.35 2.88 8.64
CA TRP A 70 2.08 3.45 8.16
C TRP A 70 1.04 3.68 9.28
N LEU A 71 1.35 3.30 10.53
CA LEU A 71 0.53 3.64 11.70
C LEU A 71 0.93 4.99 12.29
N ALA A 72 -0.06 5.75 12.72
CA ALA A 72 0.12 6.95 13.53
C ALA A 72 -0.80 6.88 14.75
N TYR A 73 -0.25 7.23 15.91
CA TYR A 73 -1.00 7.32 17.16
C TYR A 73 -1.54 8.75 17.34
N SER A 74 -2.80 8.87 17.73
CA SER A 74 -3.44 10.14 18.10
C SER A 74 -3.52 10.23 19.61
N LYS A 75 -2.88 11.25 20.19
CA LYS A 75 -3.07 11.63 21.59
C LYS A 75 -4.51 12.07 21.81
N TYR A 76 -5.07 12.82 20.85
CA TYR A 76 -6.42 13.36 20.93
C TYR A 76 -7.50 12.28 21.12
N TYR A 77 -7.37 11.14 20.44
CA TYR A 77 -8.34 10.04 20.53
C TYR A 77 -7.91 8.85 21.38
N ASN A 78 -6.68 8.84 21.93
CA ASN A 78 -6.06 7.66 22.54
C ASN A 78 -6.23 6.44 21.63
N GLY A 79 -5.78 6.57 20.38
CA GLY A 79 -6.12 5.61 19.32
C GLY A 79 -5.10 5.62 18.18
N VAL A 80 -5.12 4.56 17.40
CA VAL A 80 -4.17 4.34 16.30
C VAL A 80 -4.91 4.39 14.99
N PHE A 81 -4.30 5.06 14.01
CA PHE A 81 -4.88 5.31 12.71
C PHE A 81 -3.88 4.89 11.62
N CYS A 82 -4.43 4.43 10.50
CA CYS A 82 -3.68 4.16 9.28
C CYS A 82 -3.50 5.47 8.50
N LEU A 83 -2.25 5.90 8.27
CA LEU A 83 -1.91 7.12 7.55
C LEU A 83 -2.52 7.15 6.15
N ALA A 84 -2.31 6.09 5.37
CA ALA A 84 -2.82 6.01 4.01
C ALA A 84 -4.35 6.04 3.97
N CYS A 85 -5.00 5.38 4.92
CA CYS A 85 -6.46 5.31 5.02
C CYS A 85 -7.06 6.68 5.32
N VAL A 86 -6.46 7.45 6.24
CA VAL A 86 -6.90 8.81 6.56
C VAL A 86 -6.61 9.78 5.41
N CYS A 87 -5.40 9.74 4.83
CA CYS A 87 -5.00 10.70 3.80
C CYS A 87 -5.62 10.44 2.43
N PHE A 88 -5.80 9.18 2.04
CA PHE A 88 -6.13 8.82 0.65
C PHE A 88 -7.41 8.00 0.50
N GLY A 89 -7.99 7.48 1.59
CA GLY A 89 -9.17 6.62 1.54
C GLY A 89 -10.40 7.26 0.88
N VAL A 90 -10.50 8.60 0.86
CA VAL A 90 -11.62 9.33 0.23
C VAL A 90 -11.45 9.47 -1.30
N GLN A 91 -10.21 9.42 -1.82
CA GLN A 91 -9.88 9.77 -3.22
C GLN A 91 -9.71 8.57 -4.15
N CYS A 92 -9.55 7.36 -3.61
CA CYS A 92 -9.54 6.12 -4.38
C CYS A 92 -10.98 5.58 -4.50
N GLY A 93 -11.59 5.75 -5.68
CA GLY A 93 -13.01 5.55 -5.96
C GLY A 93 -13.60 4.15 -5.69
N ARG A 94 -14.94 4.11 -5.80
CA ARG A 94 -15.94 3.06 -5.41
C ARG A 94 -16.26 2.92 -3.92
N ASN A 95 -15.42 3.47 -3.06
CA ASN A 95 -15.47 3.22 -1.62
C ASN A 95 -15.64 4.50 -0.77
N ALA A 96 -16.14 5.60 -1.34
CA ALA A 96 -16.41 6.83 -0.57
C ALA A 96 -17.32 6.57 0.66
N THR A 97 -18.21 5.58 0.56
CA THR A 97 -19.08 5.09 1.63
C THR A 97 -18.39 4.09 2.59
N THR A 98 -17.24 3.51 2.26
CA THR A 98 -16.53 2.63 3.22
C THR A 98 -15.91 3.40 4.38
N LEU A 99 -15.61 4.70 4.22
CA LEU A 99 -15.26 5.57 5.34
C LEU A 99 -16.48 5.88 6.21
N GLU A 100 -17.68 5.93 5.61
CA GLU A 100 -18.93 5.93 6.36
C GLU A 100 -19.12 4.59 7.08
N ASP A 101 -18.74 3.45 6.50
CA ASP A 101 -18.80 2.13 7.17
C ASP A 101 -17.79 1.98 8.33
N ILE A 102 -16.59 2.56 8.19
CA ILE A 102 -15.66 2.74 9.32
C ILE A 102 -16.28 3.68 10.37
N SER A 103 -17.00 4.71 9.92
CA SER A 103 -17.84 5.58 10.75
C SER A 103 -19.14 4.93 11.26
N MET A 104 -19.52 3.73 10.80
CA MET A 104 -20.68 2.98 11.29
C MET A 104 -20.27 2.00 12.40
N ASN A 105 -19.03 1.50 12.36
CA ASN A 105 -18.37 0.83 13.51
C ASN A 105 -18.09 1.79 14.67
N ARG A 106 -18.25 3.09 14.42
CA ARG A 106 -18.22 4.15 15.42
C ARG A 106 -19.22 3.81 16.55
N HIS A 107 -20.48 3.43 16.31
CA HIS A 107 -21.55 3.50 17.34
C HIS A 107 -22.01 2.23 18.08
N LYS A 108 -21.38 1.06 17.94
CA LYS A 108 -21.88 -0.13 18.65
C LYS A 108 -21.03 -0.53 19.86
N HIS A 109 -21.55 -0.16 21.03
CA HIS A 109 -21.27 -0.81 22.31
C HIS A 109 -21.76 -2.26 22.20
N GLU A 110 -20.92 -3.19 22.66
CA GLU A 110 -21.21 -4.62 22.88
C GLU A 110 -21.39 -5.54 21.64
N ASN A 111 -20.56 -6.58 21.64
CA ASN A 111 -20.49 -7.76 20.77
C ASN A 111 -19.84 -7.58 19.39
N THR A 112 -18.60 -8.07 19.31
CA THR A 112 -17.66 -8.03 18.18
C THR A 112 -18.19 -8.72 16.93
N ASN A 113 -18.58 -7.96 15.91
CA ASN A 113 -18.57 -8.48 14.55
C ASN A 113 -18.25 -7.35 13.56
N TRP A 114 -17.06 -7.39 12.98
CA TRP A 114 -16.70 -6.55 11.83
C TRP A 114 -17.77 -6.69 10.75
N ASN A 115 -18.13 -5.59 10.07
CA ASN A 115 -19.06 -5.63 8.94
C ASN A 115 -18.68 -6.78 7.99
N PRO A 116 -19.55 -7.80 7.81
CA PRO A 116 -19.26 -8.95 6.97
C PRO A 116 -18.77 -8.56 5.57
N THR A 117 -19.35 -7.51 5.00
CA THR A 117 -18.94 -6.97 3.69
C THR A 117 -17.50 -6.49 3.71
N SER A 118 -17.11 -5.65 4.67
CA SER A 118 -15.73 -5.14 4.76
C SER A 118 -14.71 -6.26 5.03
N ARG A 119 -15.08 -7.28 5.81
CA ARG A 119 -14.23 -8.48 6.01
C ARG A 119 -14.04 -9.22 4.69
N GLN A 120 -15.13 -9.40 3.94
CA GLN A 120 -15.13 -10.11 2.67
C GLN A 120 -14.35 -9.35 1.60
N ASP A 121 -14.47 -8.02 1.55
CA ASP A 121 -13.71 -7.16 0.65
C ASP A 121 -12.21 -7.24 0.96
N ALA A 122 -11.82 -7.11 2.24
CA ALA A 122 -10.44 -7.23 2.66
C ALA A 122 -9.85 -8.61 2.34
N GLN A 123 -10.62 -9.68 2.56
CA GLN A 123 -10.21 -11.04 2.20
C GLN A 123 -10.06 -11.21 0.70
N SER A 124 -10.96 -10.62 -0.10
CA SER A 124 -10.90 -10.69 -1.56
C SER A 124 -9.68 -9.95 -2.11
N LEU A 125 -9.34 -8.79 -1.53
CA LEU A 125 -8.12 -8.05 -1.86
C LEU A 125 -6.87 -8.82 -1.47
N LEU A 126 -6.85 -9.46 -0.30
CA LEU A 126 -5.73 -10.30 0.11
C LEU A 126 -5.53 -11.47 -0.86
N ASN A 127 -6.61 -12.14 -1.27
CA ASN A 127 -6.57 -13.23 -2.23
C ASN A 127 -6.14 -12.77 -3.65
N ALA A 128 -6.30 -11.48 -3.98
CA ALA A 128 -5.85 -10.93 -5.25
C ALA A 128 -4.33 -10.73 -5.32
N ILE A 129 -3.64 -10.68 -4.16
CA ILE A 129 -2.18 -10.62 -4.09
C ILE A 129 -1.62 -12.04 -4.19
N ASN A 130 -1.77 -12.64 -5.37
CA ASN A 130 -1.16 -13.94 -5.70
C ASN A 130 0.21 -13.75 -6.36
N PHE A 131 0.94 -14.84 -6.58
CA PHE A 131 2.29 -14.76 -7.15
C PHE A 131 2.30 -14.16 -8.56
N SER A 132 1.35 -14.55 -9.41
CA SER A 132 1.22 -13.99 -10.77
C SER A 132 1.02 -12.47 -10.76
N PHE A 133 0.26 -11.94 -9.80
CA PHE A 133 0.08 -10.49 -9.61
C PHE A 133 1.39 -9.81 -9.21
N ILE A 134 2.18 -10.43 -8.33
CA ILE A 134 3.50 -9.93 -7.92
C ILE A 134 4.46 -9.89 -9.11
N VAL A 135 4.53 -10.98 -9.90
CA VAL A 135 5.33 -11.04 -11.13
C VAL A 135 4.93 -9.92 -12.10
N ALA A 136 3.63 -9.73 -12.33
CA ALA A 136 3.13 -8.65 -13.17
C ALA A 136 3.55 -7.26 -12.67
N ILE A 137 3.47 -7.00 -11.36
CA ILE A 137 3.94 -5.74 -10.75
C ILE A 137 5.44 -5.55 -10.95
N VAL A 138 6.25 -6.60 -10.78
CA VAL A 138 7.71 -6.52 -10.95
C VAL A 138 8.06 -6.16 -12.39
N ILE A 139 7.46 -6.84 -13.37
CA ILE A 139 7.67 -6.57 -14.80
C ILE A 139 7.24 -5.13 -15.13
N VAL A 140 6.03 -4.73 -14.73
CA VAL A 140 5.52 -3.38 -14.99
C VAL A 140 6.43 -2.33 -14.36
N ARG A 141 6.87 -2.53 -13.11
CA ARG A 141 7.82 -1.64 -12.43
C ARG A 141 9.13 -1.52 -13.21
N HIS A 142 9.67 -2.62 -13.70
CA HIS A 142 10.92 -2.64 -14.48
C HIS A 142 10.77 -1.83 -15.77
N ILE A 143 9.74 -2.09 -16.57
CA ILE A 143 9.48 -1.38 -17.84
C ILE A 143 9.20 0.12 -17.59
N LEU A 144 8.44 0.45 -16.55
CA LEU A 144 8.20 1.85 -16.18
C LEU A 144 9.48 2.55 -15.72
N ALA A 145 10.39 1.84 -15.02
CA ALA A 145 11.68 2.41 -14.62
C ALA A 145 12.56 2.75 -15.83
N LEU A 146 12.59 1.89 -16.85
CA LEU A 146 13.30 2.15 -18.11
C LEU A 146 12.77 3.39 -18.82
N THR A 147 11.44 3.54 -18.89
CA THR A 147 10.77 4.64 -19.62
C THR A 147 10.67 5.94 -18.81
N LYS A 148 10.92 5.90 -17.49
CA LYS A 148 10.74 7.04 -16.56
C LYS A 148 11.50 8.31 -16.98
N ARG A 149 12.78 8.19 -17.37
CA ARG A 149 13.59 9.38 -17.69
C ARG A 149 13.02 10.13 -18.90
N LEU A 150 12.70 9.37 -19.94
CA LEU A 150 12.13 9.90 -21.17
C LEU A 150 10.75 10.53 -20.92
N THR A 151 9.87 9.85 -20.17
CA THR A 151 8.53 10.38 -19.87
C THR A 151 8.59 11.69 -19.09
N VAL A 152 9.49 11.80 -18.10
CA VAL A 152 9.72 13.05 -17.35
C VAL A 152 10.21 14.18 -18.25
N LYS A 153 11.13 13.91 -19.19
CA LYS A 153 11.61 14.92 -20.14
C LYS A 153 10.54 15.35 -21.14
N LEU A 154 9.75 14.43 -21.67
CA LEU A 154 8.69 14.75 -22.63
C LEU A 154 7.53 15.51 -21.98
N GLN A 155 7.32 15.33 -20.68
CA GLN A 155 6.28 16.02 -19.91
C GLN A 155 6.74 17.36 -19.32
N SER A 156 8.02 17.75 -19.46
CA SER A 156 8.52 19.01 -18.91
C SER A 156 8.00 20.22 -19.69
N LYS A 157 7.65 21.30 -18.98
CA LYS A 157 7.11 22.54 -19.58
C LYS A 157 8.05 23.18 -20.60
N ALA A 158 9.36 23.06 -20.39
CA ALA A 158 10.38 23.37 -21.38
C ALA A 158 10.99 22.05 -21.87
N MET A 159 10.57 21.59 -23.05
CA MET A 159 11.02 20.32 -23.63
C MET A 159 12.35 20.51 -24.36
N ASP A 160 13.40 19.84 -23.89
CA ASP A 160 14.69 19.77 -24.57
C ASP A 160 14.66 18.60 -25.57
N ILE A 161 14.23 18.89 -26.80
CA ILE A 161 14.00 17.88 -27.85
C ILE A 161 15.29 17.13 -28.22
N LEU A 162 16.43 17.83 -28.21
CA LEU A 162 17.72 17.22 -28.52
C LEU A 162 18.11 16.19 -27.46
N LYS A 163 18.02 16.56 -26.17
CA LYS A 163 18.27 15.61 -25.07
C LYS A 163 17.22 14.50 -24.99
N ALA A 164 15.98 14.75 -25.37
CA ALA A 164 14.94 13.71 -25.43
C ALA A 164 15.25 12.68 -26.53
N LYS A 165 15.77 13.13 -27.68
CA LYS A 165 16.23 12.24 -28.77
C LYS A 165 17.38 11.34 -28.33
N GLU A 166 18.37 11.90 -27.62
CA GLU A 166 19.48 11.13 -27.06
C GLU A 166 19.00 10.06 -26.07
N GLU A 167 18.08 10.42 -25.15
CA GLU A 167 17.50 9.46 -24.22
C GLU A 167 16.66 8.38 -24.89
N LEU A 168 15.94 8.72 -25.97
CA LEU A 168 15.18 7.76 -26.76
C LEU A 168 16.12 6.74 -27.42
N ALA A 169 17.24 7.18 -27.99
CA ALA A 169 18.22 6.28 -28.59
C ALA A 169 18.82 5.32 -27.55
N LEU A 170 19.15 5.83 -26.35
CA LEU A 170 19.60 5.00 -25.23
C LEU A 170 18.54 3.99 -24.79
N LEU A 171 17.28 4.41 -24.68
CA LEU A 171 16.17 3.52 -24.30
C LEU A 171 16.00 2.39 -25.32
N ILE A 172 16.05 2.68 -26.62
CA ILE A 172 15.97 1.66 -27.67
C ILE A 172 17.12 0.66 -27.54
N SER A 173 18.34 1.15 -27.28
CA SER A 173 19.51 0.30 -27.08
C SER A 173 19.31 -0.66 -25.90
N VAL A 174 18.87 -0.15 -24.75
CA VAL A 174 18.63 -0.98 -23.54
C VAL A 174 17.53 -2.00 -23.77
N LEU A 175 16.43 -1.62 -24.43
CA LEU A 175 15.34 -2.55 -24.75
C LEU A 175 15.79 -3.64 -25.73
N THR A 176 16.69 -3.30 -26.66
CA THR A 176 17.24 -4.25 -27.63
C THR A 176 18.17 -5.25 -26.94
N GLU A 177 19.04 -4.76 -26.05
CA GLU A 177 19.89 -5.62 -25.21
C GLU A 177 19.06 -6.58 -24.37
N MET A 178 18.03 -6.06 -23.68
CA MET A 178 17.09 -6.86 -22.90
C MET A 178 16.37 -7.92 -23.76
N SER A 179 16.04 -7.60 -25.02
CA SER A 179 15.40 -8.56 -25.93
C SER A 179 16.35 -9.65 -26.43
N ASN A 180 17.66 -9.37 -26.48
CA ASN A 180 18.67 -10.33 -26.90
C ASN A 180 19.00 -11.35 -25.80
N ASP A 181 18.82 -10.98 -24.53
CA ASP A 181 19.01 -11.85 -23.37
C ASP A 181 17.76 -11.82 -22.45
N ILE A 182 16.64 -12.20 -23.06
CA ILE A 182 15.34 -12.17 -22.38
C ILE A 182 15.29 -13.19 -21.24
N ASP A 183 15.99 -14.31 -21.37
CA ASP A 183 16.00 -15.37 -20.36
C ASP A 183 16.76 -14.94 -19.10
N ALA A 184 17.94 -14.30 -19.25
CA ALA A 184 18.64 -13.74 -18.09
C ALA A 184 17.84 -12.61 -17.43
N THR A 185 17.25 -11.72 -18.23
CA THR A 185 16.38 -10.66 -17.70
C THR A 185 15.19 -11.26 -16.95
N HIS A 186 14.54 -12.26 -17.53
CA HIS A 186 13.42 -12.95 -16.91
C HIS A 186 13.82 -13.59 -15.58
N HIS A 187 14.97 -14.28 -15.53
CA HIS A 187 15.50 -14.87 -14.32
C HIS A 187 15.67 -13.84 -13.20
N GLU A 188 16.30 -12.70 -13.49
CA GLU A 188 16.48 -11.62 -12.51
C GLU A 188 15.13 -11.08 -11.99
N LEU A 189 14.19 -10.81 -12.89
CA LEU A 189 12.85 -10.32 -12.53
C LEU A 189 12.05 -11.36 -11.73
N TYR A 190 12.23 -12.64 -12.04
CA TYR A 190 11.62 -13.73 -11.29
C TYR A 190 12.16 -13.80 -9.87
N GLN A 191 13.49 -13.72 -9.68
CA GLN A 191 14.10 -13.72 -8.33
C GLN A 191 13.66 -12.50 -7.50
N ASP A 192 13.50 -11.34 -8.14
CA ASP A 192 12.90 -10.14 -7.52
C ASP A 192 11.46 -10.43 -7.04
N ALA A 193 10.64 -11.07 -7.89
CA ALA A 193 9.27 -11.44 -7.55
C ALA A 193 9.20 -12.46 -6.39
N VAL A 194 10.06 -13.48 -6.39
CA VAL A 194 10.19 -14.45 -5.29
C VAL A 194 10.55 -13.75 -3.98
N THR A 195 11.46 -12.77 -4.04
CA THR A 195 11.88 -12.00 -2.87
C THR A 195 10.72 -11.19 -2.29
N ILE A 196 9.94 -10.52 -3.13
CA ILE A 196 8.74 -9.77 -2.71
C ILE A 196 7.67 -10.71 -2.18
N ALA A 197 7.40 -11.84 -2.85
CA ALA A 197 6.41 -12.82 -2.45
C ALA A 197 6.68 -13.37 -1.04
N ARG A 198 7.95 -13.65 -0.72
CA ARG A 198 8.37 -14.07 0.63
C ARG A 198 8.03 -13.04 1.71
N GLN A 199 8.06 -11.74 1.40
CA GLN A 199 7.74 -10.69 2.39
C GLN A 199 6.24 -10.61 2.70
N VAL A 200 5.39 -11.09 1.80
CA VAL A 200 3.92 -11.09 1.94
C VAL A 200 3.34 -12.49 2.16
N ASP A 201 4.20 -13.47 2.50
CA ASP A 201 3.84 -14.87 2.75
C ASP A 201 3.11 -15.54 1.57
N VAL A 202 3.50 -15.17 0.35
CA VAL A 202 3.03 -15.78 -0.89
C VAL A 202 4.13 -16.69 -1.44
N GLN A 203 3.77 -17.91 -1.83
CA GLN A 203 4.71 -18.86 -2.43
C GLN A 203 4.65 -18.79 -3.96
N PRO A 204 5.77 -19.02 -4.65
CA PRO A 204 5.76 -19.22 -6.09
C PRO A 204 4.87 -20.40 -6.46
N ASP A 205 3.93 -20.20 -7.37
CA ASP A 205 3.01 -21.23 -7.84
C ASP A 205 2.88 -21.24 -9.36
N MET A 206 2.53 -22.41 -9.89
CA MET A 206 2.15 -22.56 -11.29
C MET A 206 0.63 -22.46 -11.38
N PRO A 207 0.08 -21.80 -12.42
CA PRO A 207 -1.34 -21.87 -12.72
C PRO A 207 -1.82 -23.31 -12.89
N ARG A 208 -3.09 -23.53 -12.59
CA ARG A 208 -3.69 -24.87 -12.67
C ARG A 208 -3.57 -25.44 -14.09
N VAL A 209 -2.83 -26.53 -14.22
CA VAL A 209 -2.68 -27.29 -15.47
C VAL A 209 -3.88 -28.23 -15.66
N ALA A 210 -4.59 -28.10 -16.78
CA ALA A 210 -5.72 -28.96 -17.09
C ALA A 210 -5.25 -30.37 -17.49
N GLN A 211 -5.76 -31.39 -16.79
CA GLN A 211 -5.38 -32.79 -17.01
C GLN A 211 -5.88 -33.34 -18.35
N ARG A 212 -7.01 -32.84 -18.85
CA ARG A 212 -7.59 -33.24 -20.13
C ARG A 212 -7.73 -32.00 -21.02
N GLN A 213 -7.05 -31.99 -22.15
CA GLN A 213 -7.17 -30.94 -23.16
C GLN A 213 -7.60 -31.57 -24.49
N THR A 214 -8.47 -30.88 -25.24
CA THR A 214 -8.99 -31.35 -26.54
C THR A 214 -8.39 -30.63 -27.75
N HIS A 215 -7.87 -29.41 -27.59
CA HIS A 215 -7.46 -28.57 -28.73
C HIS A 215 -6.00 -28.13 -28.72
N ARG A 216 -5.36 -27.96 -27.55
CA ARG A 216 -3.95 -27.55 -27.42
C ARG A 216 -3.31 -28.31 -26.25
N PRO A 217 -1.99 -28.58 -26.30
CA PRO A 217 -1.25 -29.06 -25.13
C PRO A 217 -1.00 -27.90 -24.15
N ASN A 218 -0.82 -28.24 -22.87
CA ASN A 218 -0.32 -27.27 -21.88
C ASN A 218 1.12 -26.88 -22.23
N ALA A 219 1.52 -25.64 -21.92
CA ALA A 219 2.91 -25.22 -22.05
C ALA A 219 3.80 -26.09 -21.15
N PRO A 220 4.95 -26.60 -21.66
CA PRO A 220 5.86 -27.39 -20.85
C PRO A 220 6.61 -26.47 -19.88
N ALA A 221 6.39 -26.66 -18.59
CA ALA A 221 7.12 -25.97 -17.53
C ALA A 221 7.43 -26.97 -16.42
N SER A 222 8.70 -27.03 -16.01
CA SER A 222 9.13 -27.96 -14.96
C SER A 222 8.99 -27.36 -13.56
N ASN A 223 8.98 -26.04 -13.48
CA ASN A 223 8.93 -25.25 -12.26
C ASN A 223 8.18 -23.92 -12.54
N PRO A 224 7.86 -23.13 -11.50
CA PRO A 224 7.10 -21.88 -11.68
C PRO A 224 7.84 -20.75 -12.41
N GLU A 225 9.16 -20.83 -12.59
CA GLU A 225 9.93 -19.87 -13.38
C GLU A 225 9.85 -20.20 -14.87
N ASP A 226 9.86 -21.48 -15.24
CA ASP A 226 9.74 -21.91 -16.64
C ASP A 226 8.32 -21.72 -17.22
N TYR A 227 7.32 -21.43 -16.37
CA TYR A 227 5.91 -21.31 -16.77
C TYR A 227 5.56 -19.91 -17.24
#